data_AF-A0A7F5R7Q1-F1
#
_entry.id   AF-A0A7F5R7Q1-F1
#
_cell.length_a   1.000
_cell.length_b   1.000
_cell.length_c   1.000
_cell.angle_alpha   90.00
_cell.angle_beta   90.00
_cell.angle_gamma   90.00
#
_symmetry.space_group_name_H-M   'P 1'
#
loop_
_entity.id
_entity.type
_entity.pdbx_description
1 polymer ?
#
loop_
_entity_poly.entity_id
_entity_poly.type
_entity_poly.pdbx_seq_one_letter_code
_entity_poly.pdbx_strand_id
1 'polypeptide(L)'
;LSGYLQPNNRYFGATVGRVANRIGNSTFTLNGNVYQLAANNGPNSLHGGLRGFNKVVWDYYVKGTKVVFSYASSDGEEGYPGNVVTNVTFQLSDENELVIDYKASTTKPTLVNLTNHSYFNLAGNGSGANGLLEHVVTINADRYTETDGGIPTGTN
;
A
#
# COMPACT_ATOMS: atom_id res chain seq x y z
N LEU A 1 -7.36 -18.03 4.70
CA LEU A 1 -8.10 -16.75 4.51
C LEU A 1 -8.61 -16.13 5.81
N SER A 2 -9.12 -16.89 6.78
CA SER A 2 -9.75 -16.36 8.00
C SER A 2 -8.96 -15.25 8.72
N GLY A 3 -7.63 -15.39 8.88
CA GLY A 3 -6.78 -14.35 9.49
C GLY A 3 -6.57 -13.09 8.64
N TYR A 4 -6.74 -13.19 7.32
CA TYR A 4 -6.58 -12.07 6.38
C TYR A 4 -7.88 -11.29 6.17
N LEU A 5 -9.03 -11.92 6.40
CA LEU A 5 -10.35 -11.30 6.21
C LEU A 5 -10.86 -10.57 7.46
N GLN A 6 -10.13 -10.63 8.58
CA GLN A 6 -10.55 -9.94 9.80
C GLN A 6 -10.48 -8.42 9.65
N PRO A 7 -11.43 -7.67 10.23
CA PRO A 7 -11.42 -6.22 10.21
C PRO A 7 -10.13 -5.60 10.80
N ASN A 8 -9.46 -6.30 11.71
CA ASN A 8 -8.24 -5.87 12.37
C ASN A 8 -6.93 -6.34 11.70
N ASN A 9 -7.01 -6.92 10.49
CA ASN A 9 -5.82 -7.30 9.72
C ASN A 9 -4.91 -6.07 9.53
N ARG A 10 -3.63 -6.23 9.89
CA ARG A 10 -2.58 -5.21 9.79
C ARG A 10 -1.92 -5.17 8.41
N TYR A 11 -2.68 -5.43 7.35
CA TYR A 11 -2.19 -5.42 5.95
C TYR A 11 -1.07 -6.43 5.67
N PHE A 12 -0.99 -7.54 6.41
CA PHE A 12 0.14 -8.48 6.33
C PHE A 12 0.48 -8.92 4.89
N GLY A 13 1.63 -8.47 4.37
CA GLY A 13 2.14 -8.84 3.04
C GLY A 13 1.33 -8.30 1.86
N ALA A 14 0.34 -7.43 2.11
CA ALA A 14 -0.60 -7.00 1.09
C ALA A 14 -0.01 -5.96 0.14
N THR A 15 -0.47 -5.97 -1.12
CA THR A 15 -0.38 -4.81 -2.01
C THR A 15 -1.34 -3.73 -1.52
N VAL A 16 -0.82 -2.53 -1.29
CA VAL A 16 -1.59 -1.39 -0.76
C VAL A 16 -1.71 -0.29 -1.83
N GLY A 17 -2.91 0.30 -1.93
CA GLY A 17 -3.29 1.30 -2.91
C GLY A 17 -4.79 1.61 -2.84
N ARG A 18 -5.33 2.63 -3.53
CA ARG A 18 -4.68 3.44 -4.58
C ARG A 18 -3.59 4.39 -4.08
N VAL A 19 -3.69 4.84 -2.83
CA VAL A 19 -2.63 5.61 -2.12
C VAL A 19 -2.28 4.91 -0.80
N ALA A 20 -1.02 4.52 -0.67
CA ALA A 20 -0.44 4.02 0.56
C ALA A 20 -0.22 5.14 1.59
N ASN A 21 -0.25 4.77 2.86
CA ASN A 21 -0.22 5.68 4.00
C ASN A 21 -1.47 6.59 4.07
N ARG A 22 -1.35 7.79 4.65
CA ARG A 22 -2.48 8.64 5.02
C ARG A 22 -2.68 9.82 4.07
N ILE A 23 -3.94 10.18 3.88
CA ILE A 23 -4.38 11.48 3.35
C ILE A 23 -5.15 12.20 4.46
N GLY A 24 -4.64 13.36 4.87
CA GLY A 24 -5.21 14.19 5.93
C GLY A 24 -6.64 14.62 5.61
N ASN A 25 -7.53 14.59 6.61
CA ASN A 25 -8.95 14.95 6.47
C ASN A 25 -9.71 14.18 5.38
N SER A 26 -9.17 13.04 4.93
CA SER A 26 -9.75 12.22 3.86
C SER A 26 -10.10 13.02 2.61
N THR A 27 -9.32 14.04 2.29
CA THR A 27 -9.61 14.96 1.19
C THR A 27 -8.33 15.36 0.48
N PHE A 28 -8.44 15.59 -0.82
CA PHE A 28 -7.37 16.19 -1.60
C PHE A 28 -7.94 17.04 -2.73
N THR A 29 -7.16 18.01 -3.20
CA THR A 29 -7.50 18.84 -4.34
C THR A 29 -6.63 18.45 -5.53
N LEU A 30 -7.26 18.24 -6.68
CA LEU A 30 -6.56 17.96 -7.94
C LEU A 30 -7.21 18.75 -9.07
N ASN A 31 -6.39 19.55 -9.76
CA ASN A 31 -6.84 20.43 -10.85
C ASN A 31 -8.06 21.30 -10.47
N GLY A 32 -8.06 21.85 -9.25
CA GLY A 32 -9.13 22.72 -8.73
C GLY A 32 -10.38 21.99 -8.24
N ASN A 33 -10.48 20.67 -8.42
CA ASN A 33 -11.59 19.86 -7.89
C ASN A 33 -11.21 19.25 -6.54
N VAL A 34 -12.14 19.31 -5.59
CA VAL A 34 -11.99 18.66 -4.28
C VAL A 34 -12.57 17.25 -4.35
N TYR A 35 -11.79 16.27 -3.94
CA TYR A 35 -12.19 14.87 -3.87
C TYR A 35 -12.27 14.44 -2.41
N GLN A 36 -13.40 13.83 -2.04
CA GLN A 36 -13.63 13.24 -0.73
C GLN A 36 -13.36 11.74 -0.79
N LEU A 37 -12.49 11.27 0.08
CA LEU A 37 -12.15 9.86 0.28
C LEU A 37 -12.88 9.29 1.50
N ALA A 38 -12.88 7.97 1.62
CA ALA A 38 -13.35 7.32 2.83
C ALA A 38 -12.45 7.63 4.04
N ALA A 39 -13.07 8.10 5.13
CA ALA A 39 -12.45 8.31 6.43
C ALA A 39 -12.41 6.99 7.22
N ASN A 40 -11.39 6.18 6.94
CA ASN A 40 -11.21 4.85 7.55
C ASN A 40 -10.13 4.83 8.65
N ASN A 41 -9.52 5.97 8.97
CA ASN A 41 -8.58 6.11 10.09
C ASN A 41 -8.78 7.46 10.80
N GLY A 42 -9.78 7.52 11.69
CA GLY A 42 -10.20 8.78 12.30
C GLY A 42 -10.71 9.75 11.22
N PRO A 43 -10.27 11.01 11.18
CA PRO A 43 -10.64 11.93 10.11
C PRO A 43 -9.92 11.65 8.78
N ASN A 44 -8.95 10.73 8.75
CA ASN A 44 -8.03 10.53 7.64
C ASN A 44 -8.39 9.29 6.81
N SER A 45 -7.97 9.33 5.54
CA SER A 45 -7.97 8.14 4.69
C SER A 45 -6.63 7.42 4.86
N LEU A 46 -6.64 6.11 4.95
CA LEU A 46 -5.48 5.25 5.16
C LEU A 46 -5.50 4.10 4.15
N HIS A 47 -4.36 3.88 3.49
CA HIS A 47 -4.12 2.70 2.65
C HIS A 47 -5.18 2.46 1.56
N GLY A 48 -5.68 3.56 0.99
CA GLY A 48 -6.61 3.53 -0.14
C GLY A 48 -8.08 3.34 0.22
N GLY A 49 -8.45 3.31 1.51
CA GLY A 49 -9.84 3.39 1.94
C GLY A 49 -10.42 2.10 2.54
N LEU A 50 -11.75 1.99 2.57
CA LEU A 50 -12.47 0.90 3.24
C LEU A 50 -12.21 -0.44 2.55
N ARG A 51 -12.23 -0.45 1.22
CA ARG A 51 -11.91 -1.57 0.34
C ARG A 51 -10.75 -1.22 -0.60
N GLY A 52 -9.63 -0.78 -0.02
CA GLY A 52 -8.38 -0.58 -0.76
C GLY A 52 -7.85 -1.86 -1.42
N PHE A 53 -6.74 -1.73 -2.14
CA PHE A 53 -6.13 -2.77 -2.97
C PHE A 53 -5.75 -4.06 -2.22
N ASN A 54 -5.65 -3.99 -0.89
CA ASN A 54 -5.42 -5.13 -0.02
C ASN A 54 -6.66 -6.01 0.21
N LYS A 55 -7.85 -5.57 -0.21
CA LYS A 55 -9.15 -6.23 0.04
C LYS A 55 -9.89 -6.60 -1.25
N VAL A 56 -9.24 -6.47 -2.40
CA VAL A 56 -9.78 -6.87 -3.69
C VAL A 56 -9.12 -8.16 -4.16
N VAL A 57 -9.83 -8.90 -5.00
CA VAL A 57 -9.26 -10.08 -5.67
C VAL A 57 -8.64 -9.60 -6.97
N TRP A 58 -7.36 -9.91 -7.14
CA TRP A 58 -6.61 -9.55 -8.33
C TRP A 58 -6.69 -10.69 -9.35
N ASP A 59 -6.85 -10.35 -10.62
CA ASP A 59 -6.57 -11.28 -11.70
C ASP A 59 -5.06 -11.57 -11.72
N TYR A 60 -4.65 -12.71 -12.27
CA TYR A 60 -3.23 -13.05 -12.32
C TYR A 60 -2.85 -13.88 -13.54
N TYR A 61 -1.58 -13.78 -13.92
CA TYR A 61 -0.93 -14.73 -14.79
C TYR A 61 0.47 -15.08 -14.26
N VAL A 62 0.92 -16.30 -14.54
CA VAL A 62 2.24 -16.80 -14.11
C VAL A 62 3.11 -17.08 -15.34
N LYS A 63 4.38 -16.70 -15.28
CA LYS A 63 5.37 -17.01 -16.32
C LYS A 63 6.74 -17.23 -15.70
N GLY A 64 7.22 -18.47 -15.73
CA GLY A 64 8.51 -18.82 -15.11
C GLY A 64 8.51 -18.49 -13.62
N THR A 65 9.47 -17.69 -13.17
CA THR A 65 9.60 -17.25 -11.77
C THR A 65 8.79 -15.99 -11.44
N LYS A 66 7.89 -15.56 -12.32
CA LYS A 66 7.08 -14.36 -12.18
C LYS A 66 5.60 -14.67 -12.00
N VAL A 67 4.95 -13.96 -11.10
CA VAL A 67 3.49 -13.80 -11.08
C VAL A 67 3.16 -12.32 -11.28
N VAL A 68 2.22 -12.04 -12.17
CA VAL A 68 1.74 -10.69 -12.42
C VAL A 68 0.28 -10.61 -12.03
N PHE A 69 0.00 -9.80 -11.04
CA PHE A 69 -1.35 -9.47 -10.59
C PHE A 69 -1.87 -8.25 -11.34
N SER A 70 -3.14 -8.27 -11.73
CA SER A 70 -3.82 -7.17 -12.42
C SER A 70 -5.12 -6.80 -11.68
N TYR A 71 -5.39 -5.51 -11.55
CA TYR A 71 -6.66 -5.01 -11.02
C TYR A 71 -7.06 -3.71 -11.72
N ALA A 72 -8.32 -3.62 -12.13
CA ALA A 72 -8.92 -2.44 -12.73
C ALA A 72 -9.80 -1.73 -11.69
N SER A 73 -9.23 -0.72 -11.04
CA SER A 73 -9.94 0.14 -10.09
C SER A 73 -10.78 1.15 -10.87
N SER A 74 -12.09 1.19 -10.64
CA SER A 74 -12.99 2.03 -11.43
C SER A 74 -12.87 3.52 -11.08
N ASP A 75 -13.34 4.40 -11.97
CA ASP A 75 -13.53 5.82 -11.70
C ASP A 75 -14.46 6.01 -10.50
N GLY A 76 -14.03 6.79 -9.51
CA GLY A 76 -14.74 7.02 -8.25
C GLY A 76 -14.56 5.93 -7.20
N GLU A 77 -13.83 4.85 -7.47
CA GLU A 77 -13.57 3.81 -6.47
C GLU A 77 -12.83 4.40 -5.26
N GLU A 78 -13.39 4.20 -4.06
CA GLU A 78 -12.94 4.80 -2.79
C GLU A 78 -12.80 6.34 -2.82
N GLY A 79 -13.43 7.00 -3.81
CA GLY A 79 -13.41 8.46 -4.00
C GLY A 79 -12.32 8.97 -4.95
N TYR A 80 -11.50 8.10 -5.54
CA TYR A 80 -10.43 8.50 -6.46
C TYR A 80 -10.93 8.62 -7.92
N PRO A 81 -10.59 9.69 -8.65
CA PRO A 81 -11.00 9.85 -10.04
C PRO A 81 -10.21 8.93 -10.99
N GLY A 82 -10.78 8.65 -12.16
CA GLY A 82 -10.16 7.88 -13.23
C GLY A 82 -10.20 6.37 -12.99
N ASN A 83 -10.38 5.63 -14.08
CA ASN A 83 -10.13 4.20 -14.08
C ASN A 83 -8.62 4.00 -13.99
N VAL A 84 -8.14 3.16 -13.08
CA VAL A 84 -6.73 2.82 -12.93
C VAL A 84 -6.54 1.32 -13.13
N VAL A 85 -5.82 0.94 -14.19
CA VAL A 85 -5.34 -0.42 -14.37
C VAL A 85 -3.98 -0.52 -13.70
N THR A 86 -3.88 -1.38 -12.69
CA THR A 86 -2.65 -1.63 -11.94
C THR A 86 -2.15 -3.03 -12.22
N ASN A 87 -0.85 -3.15 -12.49
CA ASN A 87 -0.13 -4.41 -12.57
C ASN A 87 0.94 -4.46 -11.48
N VAL A 88 1.00 -5.55 -10.73
CA VAL A 88 2.05 -5.80 -9.74
C VAL A 88 2.72 -7.13 -10.08
N THR A 89 3.99 -7.07 -10.45
CA THR A 89 4.78 -8.27 -10.76
C THR A 89 5.64 -8.63 -9.57
N PHE A 90 5.52 -9.86 -9.09
CA PHE A 90 6.46 -10.45 -8.14
C PHE A 90 7.34 -11.43 -8.90
N GLN A 91 8.66 -11.26 -8.79
CA GLN A 91 9.66 -12.16 -9.38
C GLN A 91 10.61 -12.65 -8.29
N LEU A 92 10.90 -13.95 -8.28
CA LEU A 92 12.07 -14.49 -7.59
C LEU A 92 13.21 -14.64 -8.61
N SER A 93 14.35 -14.00 -8.35
CA SER A 93 15.57 -14.16 -9.18
C SER A 93 16.39 -15.36 -8.71
N ASP A 94 17.33 -15.79 -9.56
CA ASP A 94 18.27 -16.87 -9.22
C ASP A 94 19.30 -16.43 -8.17
N GLU A 95 19.41 -15.11 -7.94
CA GLU A 95 20.23 -14.46 -6.92
C GLU A 95 19.53 -14.34 -5.55
N ASN A 96 18.37 -14.99 -5.36
CA ASN A 96 17.52 -14.92 -4.16
C ASN A 96 16.90 -13.53 -3.89
N GLU A 97 16.59 -12.76 -4.94
CA GLU A 97 15.92 -11.47 -4.79
C GLU A 97 14.41 -11.61 -5.03
N LEU A 98 13.61 -11.02 -4.14
CA LEU A 98 12.20 -10.78 -4.41
C LEU A 98 12.04 -9.38 -5.02
N VAL A 99 11.85 -9.32 -6.34
CA VAL A 99 11.61 -8.08 -7.06
C VAL A 99 10.11 -7.84 -7.20
N ILE A 100 9.66 -6.65 -6.79
CA ILE A 100 8.26 -6.23 -6.89
C ILE A 100 8.18 -5.00 -7.81
N ASP A 101 7.67 -5.19 -9.02
CA ASP A 101 7.48 -4.12 -10.00
C ASP A 101 6.02 -3.67 -10.04
N TYR A 102 5.81 -2.35 -9.96
CA TYR A 102 4.50 -1.72 -10.02
C TYR A 102 4.35 -0.95 -11.33
N LYS A 103 3.22 -1.13 -12.02
CA LYS A 103 2.82 -0.30 -13.17
C LYS A 103 1.36 0.09 -13.02
N ALA A 104 1.06 1.36 -13.25
CA ALA A 104 -0.31 1.86 -13.27
C ALA A 104 -0.55 2.72 -14.51
N SER A 105 -1.76 2.66 -15.06
CA SER A 105 -2.21 3.53 -16.15
C SER A 105 -3.62 4.02 -15.84
N THR A 106 -3.88 5.29 -16.12
CA THR A 106 -5.13 5.96 -15.74
C THR A 106 -5.80 6.66 -16.92
N THR A 107 -7.13 6.75 -16.88
CA THR A 107 -7.91 7.50 -17.88
C THR A 107 -8.08 8.98 -17.53
N LYS A 108 -7.80 9.38 -16.28
CA LYS A 108 -7.88 10.77 -15.79
C LYS A 108 -6.73 11.06 -14.81
N PRO A 109 -6.32 12.33 -14.63
CA PRO A 109 -5.43 12.68 -13.53
C PRO A 109 -5.95 12.14 -12.19
N THR A 110 -5.10 11.43 -11.44
CA THR A 110 -5.42 10.84 -10.12
C THR A 110 -4.15 10.66 -9.30
N LEU A 111 -4.30 10.46 -8.00
CA LEU A 111 -3.22 10.02 -7.12
C LEU A 111 -3.02 8.50 -7.25
N VAL A 112 -1.76 8.07 -7.32
CA VAL A 112 -1.34 6.67 -7.22
C VAL A 112 -0.05 6.62 -6.40
N ASN A 113 -0.05 5.84 -5.32
CA ASN A 113 1.13 5.57 -4.50
C ASN A 113 0.99 4.15 -3.95
N LEU A 114 1.79 3.22 -4.47
CA LEU A 114 1.65 1.79 -4.21
C LEU A 114 2.83 1.27 -3.38
N THR A 115 2.57 0.28 -2.54
CA THR A 115 3.63 -0.41 -1.78
C THR A 115 3.21 -1.85 -1.46
N ASN A 116 4.16 -2.67 -1.01
CA ASN A 116 3.89 -3.96 -0.40
C ASN A 116 4.10 -3.82 1.12
N HIS A 117 3.13 -4.28 1.89
CA HIS A 117 3.10 -4.11 3.34
C HIS A 117 3.65 -5.36 4.07
N SER A 118 4.80 -5.85 3.63
CA SER A 118 5.49 -6.97 4.25
C SER A 118 6.08 -6.62 5.61
N TYR A 119 6.04 -7.61 6.51
CA TYR A 119 6.66 -7.54 7.82
C TYR A 119 7.75 -8.61 7.89
N PHE A 120 8.93 -8.23 8.39
CA PHE A 120 10.05 -9.14 8.53
C PHE A 120 10.35 -9.38 10.01
N ASN A 121 10.62 -10.64 10.32
CA ASN A 121 11.24 -11.08 11.55
C ASN A 121 12.16 -12.25 11.19
N LEU A 122 13.46 -11.98 11.10
CA LEU A 122 14.48 -12.92 10.66
C LEU A 122 14.77 -14.01 11.70
N ALA A 123 14.35 -13.81 12.96
CA ALA A 123 14.32 -14.86 13.98
C ALA A 123 13.14 -15.84 13.81
N GLY A 124 12.26 -15.57 12.83
CA GLY A 124 11.05 -16.34 12.54
C GLY A 124 9.80 -15.70 13.13
N ASN A 125 8.65 -15.85 12.47
CA ASN A 125 7.38 -15.22 12.87
C ASN A 125 6.90 -15.61 14.29
N GLY A 126 7.33 -16.76 14.80
CA GLY A 126 7.00 -17.25 16.14
C GLY A 126 7.93 -16.77 17.26
N SER A 127 9.01 -16.04 16.95
CA SER A 127 10.02 -15.62 17.95
C SER A 127 9.53 -14.51 18.89
N GLY A 128 8.35 -13.94 18.62
CA GLY A 128 7.78 -12.85 19.39
C GLY A 128 8.60 -11.56 19.34
N ALA A 129 8.27 -10.63 20.24
CA ALA A 129 8.88 -9.30 20.30
C ALA A 129 10.38 -9.36 20.62
N ASN A 130 10.83 -10.32 21.43
CA ASN A 130 12.24 -10.43 21.80
C ASN A 130 13.13 -10.68 20.57
N GLY A 131 12.78 -11.67 19.75
CA GLY A 131 13.53 -11.91 18.51
C GLY A 131 13.49 -10.73 17.55
N LEU A 132 12.37 -9.99 17.48
CA LEU A 132 12.27 -8.77 16.67
C LEU A 132 13.23 -7.67 17.16
N LEU A 133 13.31 -7.44 18.48
CA LEU A 133 14.12 -6.36 19.07
C LEU A 133 15.63 -6.60 18.98
N GLU A 134 16.06 -7.84 18.70
CA GLU A 134 17.48 -8.18 18.46
C GLU A 134 17.97 -7.77 17.05
N HIS A 135 17.07 -7.36 16.15
CA HIS A 135 17.44 -6.98 14.80
C HIS A 135 18.19 -5.64 14.79
N VAL A 136 19.30 -5.60 14.06
CA VAL A 136 20.00 -4.36 13.74
C VAL A 136 19.54 -3.91 12.35
N VAL A 137 19.10 -2.65 12.26
CA VAL A 137 18.66 -2.05 10.99
C VAL A 137 19.54 -0.84 10.70
N THR A 138 20.05 -0.76 9.47
CA THR A 138 20.71 0.43 8.94
C THR A 138 19.79 1.08 7.92
N ILE A 139 19.47 2.36 8.13
CA ILE A 139 18.65 3.16 7.21
C ILE A 139 19.56 4.27 6.67
N ASN A 140 19.81 4.24 5.36
CA ASN A 140 20.61 5.28 4.71
C ASN A 140 19.74 6.51 4.40
N ALA A 141 19.41 7.29 5.42
CA ALA A 141 18.63 8.52 5.30
C ALA A 141 19.06 9.55 6.34
N ASP A 142 19.27 10.81 5.90
CA ASP A 142 19.65 11.92 6.78
C ASP A 142 18.45 12.63 7.43
N ARG A 143 17.22 12.33 6.98
CA ARG A 143 15.97 12.97 7.42
C ARG A 143 14.83 11.97 7.48
N TYR A 144 13.81 12.31 8.28
CA TYR A 144 12.53 11.61 8.34
C TYR A 144 11.38 12.62 8.24
N THR A 145 10.18 12.15 7.90
CA THR A 145 8.99 12.99 7.86
C THR A 145 8.36 13.08 9.25
N GLU A 146 8.40 14.26 9.86
CA GLU A 146 7.71 14.48 11.14
C GLU A 146 6.20 14.42 10.97
N THR A 147 5.51 13.82 11.94
CA THR A 147 4.06 13.66 11.89
C THR A 147 3.40 13.99 13.21
N ASP A 148 2.21 14.59 13.14
CA ASP A 148 1.27 14.71 14.26
C ASP A 148 0.04 13.85 13.97
N GLY A 149 -0.31 12.93 14.89
CA GLY A 149 -1.40 11.97 14.66
C GLY A 149 -1.22 11.09 13.41
N GLY A 150 0.01 10.94 12.90
CA GLY A 150 0.33 10.22 11.66
C GLY A 150 0.17 11.04 10.37
N ILE A 151 -0.17 12.32 10.46
CA ILE A 151 -0.20 13.25 9.31
C ILE A 151 1.08 14.08 9.31
N PRO A 152 1.78 14.22 8.15
CA PRO A 152 2.96 15.07 8.06
C PRO A 152 2.68 16.50 8.55
N THR A 153 3.56 17.03 9.40
CA THR A 153 3.44 18.41 9.92
C THR A 153 3.71 19.46 8.85
N GLY A 154 4.43 19.09 7.78
CA GLY A 154 4.89 20.02 6.74
C GLY A 154 6.11 20.84 7.15
N THR A 155 6.72 20.54 8.29
CA THR A 155 7.89 21.26 8.83
C THR A 155 9.15 20.42 8.65
N ASN A 156 9.87 20.59 7.53
CA ASN A 156 11.19 20.00 7.27
C ASN A 156 11.93 20.71 6.12
#